data_AF-A0A5C6UMF5-F1
#
_entry.id   AF-A0A5C6UMF5-F1
#
_cell.length_a   1.000
_cell.length_b   1.000
_cell.length_c   1.000
_cell.angle_alpha   90.00
_cell.angle_beta   90.00
_cell.angle_gamma   90.00
#
_symmetry.space_group_name_H-M   'P 1'
#
loop_
_entity.id
_entity.type
_entity.pdbx_description
1 polymer ?
#
loop_
_entity_poly.entity_id
_entity_poly.type
_entity_poly.pdbx_seq_one_letter_code
_entity_poly.pdbx_strand_id
1 'polypeptide(L)'
;MASMPSPLDIIGGYRLLDLWATSIQNWSATPAHWSRDPRSTLGLSVARPNGFLSARRSARAGLTSFVTTPRRSGVDCQPHVPKCSQGKRGLMAIFHSPELDMKFARDGFVVVRLIDEHVADALGRRCRDSLPADIPAHENVTYIYTDEPELAWIEDVAGPVFDEAMMPLLKAMRRLHPSIIVKPAGERAVPPHVHPIFTLDQSAPTVFCWCALEDMRDENGVMQVLPGSHKLFPIMPMYGQEPYFLRAWDEIAGRMEPVYLKAGEAMLFDESLIHASMPNSTGRHRLALATHCIPQALEPIALFPESNGQYRVYETGADFGYQYHIRPDLIDPSERWTTLGYVDDVHEQVDPDEFWRRLEAGEHITLTYPLVPRAQPAAPARPSMLRSAARAIAKRIRQHA
;
A
#
# COMPACT_ATOMS: atom_id res chain seq x y z
N MET A 1 23.18 19.83 34.63
CA MET A 1 23.21 19.19 33.31
C MET A 1 22.27 18.01 33.38
N ALA A 2 21.07 18.12 32.83
CA ALA A 2 20.15 16.99 32.72
C ALA A 2 20.69 16.08 31.61
N SER A 3 20.93 14.80 31.93
CA SER A 3 21.34 13.78 30.96
C SER A 3 20.26 13.59 29.91
N MET A 4 20.62 13.61 28.63
CA MET A 4 19.72 13.20 27.57
C MET A 4 19.32 11.72 27.78
N PRO A 5 18.04 11.36 27.59
CA PRO A 5 17.60 9.97 27.67
C PRO A 5 18.27 9.13 26.57
N SER A 6 18.48 7.83 26.83
CA SER A 6 19.06 6.94 25.83
C SER A 6 18.06 6.69 24.68
N PRO A 7 18.52 6.32 23.47
CA PRO A 7 17.62 5.99 22.36
C PRO A 7 16.59 4.89 22.69
N LEU A 8 16.92 3.98 23.62
CA LEU A 8 16.02 2.94 24.11
C LEU A 8 14.89 3.49 24.99
N ASP A 9 15.11 4.62 25.67
CA ASP A 9 14.09 5.28 26.50
C ASP A 9 13.05 6.02 25.63
N ILE A 10 13.40 6.38 24.38
CA ILE A 10 12.52 7.09 23.43
C ILE A 10 11.57 6.10 22.72
N ILE A 11 11.95 4.83 22.62
CA ILE A 11 11.16 3.80 21.93
C ILE A 11 10.06 3.21 22.85
N GLY A 12 10.08 3.51 24.16
CA GLY A 12 9.14 2.98 25.13
C GLY A 12 9.39 1.49 25.35
N GLY A 13 9.92 1.12 26.52
CA GLY A 13 10.47 -0.21 26.83
C GLY A 13 9.52 -1.42 26.76
N TYR A 14 9.01 -1.72 25.57
CA TYR A 14 8.20 -2.89 25.24
C TYR A 14 9.06 -3.95 24.54
N ARG A 15 8.78 -5.22 24.82
CA ARG A 15 9.49 -6.34 24.20
C ARG A 15 9.06 -6.50 22.73
N LEU A 16 9.97 -7.03 21.91
CA LEU A 16 9.84 -7.32 20.47
C LEU A 16 8.43 -7.76 20.00
N LEU A 17 7.77 -8.62 20.77
CA LEU A 17 6.47 -9.21 20.45
C LEU A 17 5.29 -8.28 20.75
N ASP A 18 5.40 -7.39 21.74
CA ASP A 18 4.28 -6.55 22.18
C ASP A 18 4.03 -5.38 21.20
N LEU A 19 5.09 -4.78 20.64
CA LEU A 19 4.96 -3.70 19.64
C LEU A 19 4.40 -4.21 18.31
N TRP A 20 4.79 -5.42 17.91
CA TRP A 20 4.32 -6.05 16.67
C TRP A 20 2.92 -6.66 16.81
N ALA A 21 2.61 -7.32 17.93
CA ALA A 21 1.25 -7.79 18.21
C ALA A 21 0.27 -6.62 18.36
N THR A 22 0.68 -5.48 18.93
CA THR A 22 -0.17 -4.27 18.95
C THR A 22 -0.28 -3.64 17.56
N SER A 23 0.76 -3.72 16.73
CA SER A 23 0.66 -3.33 15.31
C SER A 23 -0.41 -4.17 14.61
N ILE A 24 -0.37 -5.51 14.67
CA ILE A 24 -1.36 -6.37 14.00
C ILE A 24 -2.75 -6.32 14.64
N GLN A 25 -2.84 -6.30 15.98
CA GLN A 25 -4.14 -6.20 16.67
C GLN A 25 -4.81 -4.85 16.43
N ASN A 26 -4.06 -3.76 16.26
CA ASN A 26 -4.62 -2.45 15.93
C ASN A 26 -5.04 -2.32 14.44
N TRP A 27 -4.75 -3.31 13.59
CA TRP A 27 -5.25 -3.34 12.21
C TRP A 27 -6.65 -3.99 12.12
N SER A 28 -7.14 -4.58 13.23
CA SER A 28 -8.45 -5.23 13.35
C SER A 28 -9.56 -4.34 13.93
N ALA A 29 -9.32 -3.04 14.10
CA ALA A 29 -10.34 -2.12 14.62
C ALA A 29 -11.49 -1.96 13.61
N THR A 30 -12.69 -2.32 14.06
CA THR A 30 -13.98 -2.21 13.34
C THR A 30 -14.21 -0.82 12.74
N PRO A 31 -14.93 -0.71 11.61
CA PRO A 31 -15.28 0.59 11.05
C PRO A 31 -16.08 1.40 12.07
N ALA A 32 -15.66 2.65 12.31
CA ALA A 32 -16.63 3.68 12.58
C ALA A 32 -17.45 3.84 11.29
N HIS A 33 -18.60 3.16 11.23
CA HIS A 33 -19.62 3.56 10.26
C HIS A 33 -19.91 5.03 10.54
N TRP A 34 -19.69 5.90 9.54
CA TRP A 34 -20.15 7.28 9.55
C TRP A 34 -21.69 7.28 9.55
N SER A 35 -22.28 7.02 10.71
CA SER A 35 -23.72 6.98 10.88
C SER A 35 -24.24 8.41 10.86
N ARG A 36 -25.00 8.74 9.81
CA ARG A 36 -25.85 9.94 9.82
C ARG A 36 -26.78 9.89 11.03
N ASP A 37 -26.66 10.83 11.94
CA ASP A 37 -27.78 11.22 12.80
C ASP A 37 -28.68 12.18 12.02
N PRO A 38 -29.90 11.78 11.60
CA PRO A 38 -30.81 12.65 10.88
C PRO A 38 -31.60 13.50 11.89
N ARG A 39 -30.95 14.36 12.68
CA ARG A 39 -31.66 15.28 13.58
C ARG A 39 -30.84 16.53 13.96
N SER A 40 -30.48 17.33 12.96
CA SER A 40 -30.18 18.76 13.17
C SER A 40 -30.59 19.60 11.96
N THR A 41 -31.90 19.72 11.75
CA THR A 41 -32.46 20.82 10.96
C THR A 41 -32.28 22.13 11.71
N LEU A 42 -31.36 22.98 11.24
CA LEU A 42 -31.45 24.43 11.42
C LEU A 42 -31.24 25.06 10.04
N GLY A 43 -32.36 25.58 9.53
CA GLY A 43 -32.47 26.07 8.16
C GLY A 43 -31.74 27.38 7.92
N LEU A 44 -31.22 27.52 6.71
CA LEU A 44 -30.96 28.80 6.09
C LEU A 44 -31.41 28.70 4.63
N SER A 45 -32.50 29.41 4.36
CA SER A 45 -33.09 29.65 3.05
C SER A 45 -32.16 30.52 2.22
N VAL A 46 -31.79 30.07 1.02
CA VAL A 46 -31.32 30.97 -0.05
C VAL A 46 -31.99 30.58 -1.35
N ALA A 47 -32.65 31.59 -1.93
CA ALA A 47 -33.51 31.53 -3.10
C ALA A 47 -32.77 31.11 -4.39
N ARG A 48 -33.45 30.32 -5.22
CA ARG A 48 -33.09 30.09 -6.63
C ARG A 48 -33.90 31.03 -7.53
N PRO A 49 -33.30 31.66 -8.56
CA PRO A 49 -34.05 32.21 -9.67
C PRO A 49 -34.33 31.14 -10.73
N ASN A 50 -35.51 31.28 -11.33
CA ASN A 50 -36.13 30.47 -12.36
C ASN A 50 -35.43 30.53 -13.73
N GLY A 51 -35.62 29.45 -14.50
CA GLY A 51 -35.95 29.53 -15.93
C GLY A 51 -34.94 28.88 -16.87
N PHE A 52 -35.31 27.74 -17.49
CA PHE A 52 -35.79 27.73 -18.87
C PHE A 52 -36.32 26.34 -19.27
N LEU A 53 -37.35 26.37 -20.11
CA LEU A 53 -38.20 25.27 -20.54
C LEU A 53 -37.58 24.37 -21.64
N SER A 54 -37.87 23.07 -21.49
CA SER A 54 -38.31 22.07 -22.47
C SER A 54 -38.02 22.24 -23.98
N ALA A 55 -37.56 21.15 -24.61
CA ALA A 55 -38.19 20.62 -25.82
C ALA A 55 -37.80 19.15 -26.04
N ARG A 56 -38.79 18.25 -25.96
CA ARG A 56 -38.74 16.89 -26.51
C ARG A 56 -38.94 16.95 -28.02
N ARG A 57 -38.19 16.15 -28.79
CA ARG A 57 -38.61 15.71 -30.13
C ARG A 57 -38.36 14.22 -30.30
N SER A 58 -39.46 13.54 -30.60
CA SER A 58 -39.58 12.16 -31.07
C SER A 58 -39.23 12.05 -32.54
N ALA A 59 -38.57 10.95 -32.95
CA ALA A 59 -38.71 10.40 -34.29
C ALA A 59 -38.51 8.87 -34.24
N ARG A 60 -39.50 8.15 -34.77
CA ARG A 60 -39.51 6.70 -35.05
C ARG A 60 -39.34 6.50 -36.55
N ALA A 61 -38.45 5.60 -36.94
CA ALA A 61 -38.47 4.71 -38.12
C ALA A 61 -37.18 3.87 -38.01
N GLY A 62 -37.13 2.54 -38.06
CA GLY A 62 -37.93 1.58 -38.81
C GLY A 62 -37.08 1.03 -39.95
N LEU A 63 -36.25 0.02 -39.69
CA LEU A 63 -35.68 -0.85 -40.74
C LEU A 63 -35.16 -2.16 -40.14
N THR A 64 -35.87 -3.23 -40.48
CA THR A 64 -35.51 -4.64 -40.39
C THR A 64 -34.35 -4.98 -41.34
N SER A 65 -33.40 -5.78 -40.87
CA SER A 65 -32.53 -6.60 -41.74
C SER A 65 -31.97 -7.78 -40.94
N PHE A 66 -32.24 -8.98 -41.45
CA PHE A 66 -31.69 -10.26 -41.00
C PHE A 66 -30.19 -10.30 -41.26
N VAL A 67 -29.37 -10.66 -40.27
CA VAL A 67 -28.09 -11.34 -40.53
C VAL A 67 -27.83 -12.43 -39.49
N THR A 68 -27.62 -13.60 -40.05
CA THR A 68 -27.18 -14.90 -39.55
C THR A 68 -26.05 -14.90 -38.52
N THR A 69 -26.16 -15.79 -37.53
CA THR A 69 -25.06 -16.25 -36.67
C THR A 69 -24.06 -17.10 -37.46
N PRO A 70 -22.73 -16.89 -37.29
CA PRO A 70 -21.74 -17.92 -37.57
C PRO A 70 -21.17 -18.48 -36.27
N ARG A 71 -21.30 -19.80 -36.10
CA ARG A 71 -20.42 -20.60 -35.25
C ARG A 71 -18.97 -20.48 -35.77
N ARG A 72 -18.03 -20.18 -34.89
CA ARG A 72 -16.59 -20.48 -35.04
C ARG A 72 -16.12 -20.98 -33.67
N SER A 73 -15.96 -22.30 -33.53
CA SER A 73 -14.70 -23.05 -33.66
C SER A 73 -13.67 -22.60 -32.62
N GLY A 74 -13.36 -23.51 -31.69
CA GLY A 74 -12.54 -23.29 -30.51
C GLY A 74 -11.20 -22.63 -30.83
N VAL A 75 -10.91 -21.58 -30.07
CA VAL A 75 -9.56 -21.05 -29.89
C VAL A 75 -9.11 -21.53 -28.52
N ASP A 76 -8.05 -22.31 -28.53
CA ASP A 76 -7.35 -22.77 -27.34
C ASP A 76 -6.71 -21.54 -26.67
N CYS A 77 -7.36 -21.00 -25.64
CA CYS A 77 -6.86 -19.86 -24.86
C CYS A 77 -5.78 -20.35 -23.91
N GLN A 78 -4.57 -20.59 -24.42
CA GLN A 78 -3.38 -20.61 -23.58
C GLN A 78 -3.06 -19.15 -23.21
N PRO A 79 -3.03 -18.76 -21.93
CA PRO A 79 -2.56 -17.43 -21.56
C PRO A 79 -1.09 -17.32 -21.97
N HIS A 80 -0.78 -16.30 -22.77
CA HIS A 80 0.59 -15.90 -23.07
C HIS A 80 1.22 -15.40 -21.75
N VAL A 81 1.82 -16.31 -20.98
CA VAL A 81 2.73 -15.95 -19.91
C VAL A 81 3.98 -15.37 -20.59
N PRO A 82 4.34 -14.08 -20.37
CA PRO A 82 5.59 -13.56 -20.88
C PRO A 82 6.71 -14.45 -20.33
N LYS A 83 7.65 -14.87 -21.19
CA LYS A 83 8.86 -15.54 -20.71
C LYS A 83 9.53 -14.60 -19.72
N CYS A 84 9.46 -14.95 -18.44
CA CYS A 84 10.23 -14.31 -17.40
C CYS A 84 11.70 -14.51 -17.75
N SER A 85 12.32 -13.49 -18.35
CA SER A 85 13.77 -13.41 -18.34
C SER A 85 14.18 -13.24 -16.90
N GLN A 86 15.13 -14.06 -16.45
CA GLN A 86 15.89 -13.81 -15.23
C GLN A 86 16.55 -12.44 -15.34
N GLY A 87 15.79 -11.40 -15.00
CA GLY A 87 16.26 -10.03 -15.02
C GLY A 87 17.05 -9.82 -13.75
N LYS A 88 18.36 -9.58 -13.89
CA LYS A 88 19.03 -8.70 -12.91
C LYS A 88 18.12 -7.50 -12.72
N ARG A 89 17.97 -6.97 -11.50
CA ARG A 89 17.38 -5.64 -11.28
C ARG A 89 18.15 -4.69 -12.19
N GLY A 90 17.61 -4.42 -13.39
CA GLY A 90 18.28 -3.58 -14.35
C GLY A 90 18.34 -2.22 -13.68
N LEU A 91 19.46 -1.50 -13.80
CA LEU A 91 19.47 -0.07 -13.50
C LEU A 91 18.53 0.62 -14.51
N MET A 92 17.23 0.47 -14.33
CA MET A 92 16.25 1.31 -14.99
C MET A 92 16.39 2.67 -14.30
N ALA A 93 16.76 3.67 -15.10
CA ALA A 93 16.74 5.05 -14.66
C ALA A 93 15.31 5.42 -14.26
N ILE A 94 15.12 5.76 -12.99
CA ILE A 94 13.82 6.15 -12.42
C ILE A 94 13.61 7.65 -12.61
N PHE A 95 14.67 8.44 -12.55
CA PHE A 95 14.64 9.90 -12.59
C PHE A 95 15.17 10.45 -13.89
N HIS A 96 14.66 11.61 -14.33
CA HIS A 96 15.26 12.34 -15.44
C HIS A 96 16.67 12.87 -15.13
N SER A 97 16.94 13.23 -13.87
CA SER A 97 18.27 13.65 -13.40
C SER A 97 19.15 12.43 -13.06
N PRO A 98 20.35 12.30 -13.67
CA PRO A 98 21.33 11.29 -13.30
C PRO A 98 21.76 11.38 -11.83
N GLU A 99 21.82 12.58 -11.26
CA GLU A 99 22.21 12.81 -9.87
C GLU A 99 21.17 12.26 -8.90
N LEU A 100 19.87 12.44 -9.20
CA LEU A 100 18.79 11.85 -8.42
C LEU A 100 18.80 10.33 -8.55
N ASP A 101 18.96 9.79 -9.77
CA ASP A 101 19.09 8.35 -10.00
C ASP A 101 20.24 7.74 -9.20
N MET A 102 21.41 8.37 -9.20
CA MET A 102 22.57 7.89 -8.45
C MET A 102 22.33 7.90 -6.94
N LYS A 103 21.69 8.94 -6.40
CA LYS A 103 21.35 9.02 -4.97
C LYS A 103 20.31 7.97 -4.59
N PHE A 104 19.23 7.85 -5.36
CA PHE A 104 18.19 6.84 -5.14
C PHE A 104 18.76 5.42 -5.23
N ALA A 105 19.59 5.14 -6.23
CA ALA A 105 20.24 3.85 -6.37
C ALA A 105 21.21 3.55 -5.20
N ARG A 106 21.85 4.57 -4.62
CA ARG A 106 22.75 4.41 -3.47
C ARG A 106 21.97 4.20 -2.18
N ASP A 107 21.08 5.13 -1.85
CA ASP A 107 20.47 5.29 -0.52
C ASP A 107 19.05 4.72 -0.43
N GLY A 108 18.38 4.54 -1.56
CA GLY A 108 16.98 4.10 -1.66
C GLY A 108 15.97 5.23 -1.54
N PHE A 109 16.44 6.46 -1.41
CA PHE A 109 15.59 7.64 -1.40
C PHE A 109 16.31 8.88 -1.94
N VAL A 110 15.52 9.89 -2.28
CA VAL A 110 15.97 11.25 -2.56
C VAL A 110 15.04 12.25 -1.89
N VAL A 111 15.60 13.41 -1.54
CA VAL A 111 14.83 14.57 -1.07
C VAL A 111 14.80 15.62 -2.17
N VAL A 112 13.61 16.10 -2.49
CA VAL A 112 13.36 17.13 -3.50
C VAL A 112 12.33 18.14 -2.99
N ARG A 113 12.36 19.37 -3.50
CA ARG A 113 11.27 20.33 -3.29
C ARG A 113 10.24 20.16 -4.39
N LEU A 114 8.99 19.83 -4.02
CA LEU A 114 7.89 19.75 -4.96
C LEU A 114 7.11 21.05 -5.05
N ILE A 115 6.90 21.71 -3.90
CA ILE A 115 6.11 22.93 -3.79
C ILE A 115 6.80 23.95 -2.90
N ASP A 116 6.43 25.22 -3.05
CA ASP A 116 6.86 26.29 -2.15
C ASP A 116 6.29 26.09 -0.74
N GLU A 117 7.04 26.54 0.27
CA GLU A 117 6.65 26.48 1.69
C GLU A 117 5.28 27.11 1.94
N HIS A 118 4.95 28.24 1.31
CA HIS A 118 3.66 28.91 1.49
C HIS A 118 2.50 28.10 0.90
N VAL A 119 2.76 27.38 -0.20
CA VAL A 119 1.77 26.48 -0.81
C VAL A 119 1.56 25.28 0.09
N ALA A 120 2.64 24.67 0.59
CA ALA A 120 2.57 23.55 1.54
C ALA A 120 1.77 23.93 2.79
N ASP A 121 2.03 25.10 3.37
CA ASP A 121 1.30 25.62 4.53
C ASP A 121 -0.20 25.82 4.24
N ALA A 122 -0.54 26.35 3.08
CA ALA A 122 -1.92 26.56 2.68
C ALA A 122 -2.66 25.23 2.47
N LEU A 123 -2.01 24.26 1.81
CA LEU A 123 -2.55 22.92 1.65
C LEU A 123 -2.68 22.21 3.00
N GLY A 124 -1.71 22.32 3.89
CA GLY A 124 -1.76 21.76 5.25
C GLY A 124 -2.95 22.29 6.05
N ARG A 125 -3.27 23.58 5.96
CA ARG A 125 -4.49 24.15 6.55
C ARG A 125 -5.75 23.55 5.93
N ARG A 126 -5.86 23.56 4.59
CA ARG A 126 -7.02 23.01 3.87
C ARG A 126 -7.26 21.53 4.20
N CYS A 127 -6.19 20.73 4.24
CA CYS A 127 -6.26 19.33 4.61
C CYS A 127 -6.80 19.17 6.02
N ARG A 128 -6.23 19.87 7.02
CA ARG A 128 -6.72 19.81 8.41
C ARG A 128 -8.20 20.17 8.56
N ASP A 129 -8.65 21.20 7.85
CA ASP A 129 -10.06 21.65 7.89
C ASP A 129 -11.01 20.65 7.21
N SER A 130 -10.49 19.82 6.30
CA SER A 130 -11.26 18.81 5.56
C SER A 130 -11.16 17.41 6.17
N LEU A 131 -10.31 17.22 7.19
CA LEU A 131 -10.17 15.94 7.87
C LEU A 131 -11.51 15.56 8.54
N PRO A 132 -11.86 14.26 8.53
CA PRO A 132 -13.00 13.79 9.31
C PRO A 132 -12.80 14.11 10.80
N ALA A 133 -13.91 14.40 11.51
CA ALA A 133 -13.87 14.80 12.91
C ALA A 133 -13.31 13.70 13.83
N ASP A 134 -13.62 12.44 13.50
CA ASP A 134 -13.12 11.27 14.20
C ASP A 134 -11.99 10.63 13.40
N ILE A 135 -10.76 10.92 13.80
CA ILE A 135 -9.59 10.15 13.39
C ILE A 135 -9.31 9.17 14.55
N PRO A 136 -9.35 7.85 14.31
CA PRO A 136 -9.09 6.88 15.36
C PRO A 136 -7.79 7.20 16.09
N ALA A 137 -7.87 7.47 17.40
CA ALA A 137 -6.70 7.42 18.25
C ALA A 137 -6.24 5.95 18.30
N HIS A 138 -4.94 5.68 18.22
CA HIS A 138 -4.28 4.36 18.33
C HIS A 138 -3.88 3.65 17.03
N GLU A 139 -3.97 4.31 15.88
CA GLU A 139 -3.34 3.87 14.64
C GLU A 139 -2.03 4.66 14.47
N ASN A 140 -0.87 4.04 14.73
CA ASN A 140 0.46 4.68 14.72
C ASN A 140 0.66 5.72 13.59
N VAL A 141 0.03 5.49 12.43
CA VAL A 141 -0.28 6.44 11.36
C VAL A 141 -1.66 6.08 10.79
N THR A 142 -2.49 7.07 10.45
CA THR A 142 -3.73 6.88 9.69
C THR A 142 -3.54 7.37 8.26
N TYR A 143 -3.91 6.53 7.30
CA TYR A 143 -3.93 6.89 5.90
C TYR A 143 -5.38 7.14 5.45
N ILE A 144 -5.59 8.25 4.75
CA ILE A 144 -6.89 8.63 4.22
C ILE A 144 -6.78 8.63 2.69
N TYR A 145 -7.60 7.80 2.04
CA TYR A 145 -7.52 7.48 0.60
C TYR A 145 -8.69 8.07 -0.19
N THR A 146 -8.54 8.19 -1.50
CA THR A 146 -9.56 8.80 -2.40
C THR A 146 -10.67 7.84 -2.83
N ASP A 147 -10.63 6.56 -2.48
CA ASP A 147 -11.55 5.53 -3.00
C ASP A 147 -12.99 5.71 -2.50
N GLU A 148 -13.16 6.36 -1.35
CA GLU A 148 -14.46 6.79 -0.88
C GLU A 148 -14.88 8.11 -1.57
N PRO A 149 -16.10 8.22 -2.13
CA PRO A 149 -16.56 9.45 -2.79
C PRO A 149 -16.45 10.71 -1.91
N GLU A 150 -16.54 10.53 -0.60
CA GLU A 150 -16.43 11.58 0.42
C GLU A 150 -15.00 12.11 0.56
N LEU A 151 -14.01 11.35 0.09
CA LEU A 151 -12.58 11.64 0.15
C LEU A 151 -12.00 12.02 -1.22
N ALA A 152 -12.84 12.15 -2.25
CA ALA A 152 -12.45 12.59 -3.59
C ALA A 152 -11.71 13.95 -3.62
N TRP A 153 -11.94 14.80 -2.61
CA TRP A 153 -11.24 16.07 -2.44
C TRP A 153 -9.72 15.91 -2.27
N ILE A 154 -9.24 14.73 -1.85
CA ILE A 154 -7.81 14.43 -1.75
C ILE A 154 -7.16 14.45 -3.13
N GLU A 155 -7.83 13.94 -4.16
CA GLU A 155 -7.35 14.03 -5.54
C GLU A 155 -7.25 15.50 -5.98
N ASP A 156 -8.27 16.32 -5.67
CA ASP A 156 -8.29 17.75 -6.00
C ASP A 156 -7.16 18.55 -5.32
N VAL A 157 -6.69 18.09 -4.16
CA VAL A 157 -5.63 18.75 -3.38
C VAL A 157 -4.24 18.22 -3.73
N ALA A 158 -4.08 16.91 -3.77
CA ALA A 158 -2.79 16.24 -3.89
C ALA A 158 -2.41 15.93 -5.34
N GLY A 159 -3.40 15.65 -6.20
CA GLY A 159 -3.21 15.33 -7.61
C GLY A 159 -2.34 16.36 -8.34
N PRO A 160 -2.65 17.66 -8.30
CA PRO A 160 -1.84 18.69 -8.96
C PRO A 160 -0.40 18.75 -8.44
N VAL A 161 -0.17 18.55 -7.14
CA VAL A 161 1.19 18.51 -6.56
C VAL A 161 2.00 17.38 -7.19
N PHE A 162 1.40 16.20 -7.31
CA PHE A 162 2.08 15.05 -7.86
C PHE A 162 2.20 15.11 -9.39
N ASP A 163 1.16 15.50 -10.11
CA ASP A 163 1.16 15.54 -11.57
C ASP A 163 2.07 16.64 -12.13
N GLU A 164 2.08 17.82 -11.51
CA GLU A 164 2.80 18.97 -12.05
C GLU A 164 4.24 19.08 -11.51
N ALA A 165 4.51 18.60 -10.29
CA ALA A 165 5.83 18.73 -9.68
C ALA A 165 6.60 17.41 -9.54
N MET A 166 5.94 16.31 -9.19
CA MET A 166 6.61 15.02 -8.94
C MET A 166 6.79 14.21 -10.23
N MET A 167 5.72 13.99 -11.01
CA MET A 167 5.75 13.15 -12.20
C MET A 167 6.77 13.61 -13.26
N PRO A 168 7.02 14.91 -13.48
CA PRO A 168 8.08 15.36 -14.39
C PRO A 168 9.50 14.97 -13.97
N LEU A 169 9.70 14.58 -12.70
CA LEU A 169 10.99 14.06 -12.22
C LEU A 169 11.21 12.61 -12.63
N LEU A 170 10.14 11.86 -12.90
CA LEU A 170 10.15 10.40 -13.06
C LEU A 170 10.08 9.95 -14.52
N LYS A 171 10.74 8.83 -14.85
CA LYS A 171 10.75 8.19 -16.17
C LYS A 171 9.86 6.95 -16.18
N ALA A 172 8.94 6.88 -17.15
CA ALA A 172 8.12 5.69 -17.40
C ALA A 172 7.42 5.14 -16.14
N MET A 173 7.04 6.03 -15.23
CA MET A 173 6.25 5.74 -14.04
C MET A 173 4.84 6.26 -14.22
N ARG A 174 3.90 5.68 -13.48
CA ARG A 174 2.58 6.27 -13.25
C ARG A 174 2.31 6.31 -11.75
N ARG A 175 1.72 7.40 -11.27
CA ARG A 175 1.20 7.46 -9.90
C ARG A 175 -0.11 6.69 -9.79
N LEU A 176 -0.36 6.16 -8.61
CA LEU A 176 -1.64 5.62 -8.18
C LEU A 176 -2.42 6.71 -7.45
N HIS A 177 -3.58 6.34 -6.89
CA HIS A 177 -4.38 7.27 -6.10
C HIS A 177 -3.58 7.85 -4.93
N PRO A 178 -3.64 9.18 -4.73
CA PRO A 178 -2.97 9.84 -3.62
C PRO A 178 -3.72 9.57 -2.31
N SER A 179 -3.02 9.87 -1.23
CA SER A 179 -3.54 9.80 0.13
C SER A 179 -3.05 10.97 0.95
N ILE A 180 -3.69 11.17 2.09
CA ILE A 180 -3.17 12.01 3.17
C ILE A 180 -2.75 11.11 4.31
N ILE A 181 -1.52 11.30 4.75
CA ILE A 181 -0.94 10.58 5.88
C ILE A 181 -1.03 11.45 7.11
N VAL A 182 -1.83 10.99 8.06
CA VAL A 182 -2.02 11.61 9.36
C VAL A 182 -1.17 10.89 10.37
N LYS A 183 -0.33 11.65 11.08
CA LYS A 183 0.28 11.20 12.34
C LYS A 183 -0.49 11.85 13.48
N PRO A 184 -1.37 11.11 14.18
CA PRO A 184 -2.24 11.69 15.19
C PRO A 184 -1.48 12.38 16.32
N ALA A 185 -2.13 13.30 17.02
CA ALA A 185 -1.53 14.02 18.14
C ALA A 185 -1.33 13.06 19.32
N GLY A 186 -0.15 13.08 19.94
CA GLY A 186 0.19 12.15 21.02
C GLY A 186 0.46 10.70 20.57
N GLU A 187 0.49 10.42 19.27
CA GLU A 187 0.64 9.05 18.76
C GLU A 187 2.06 8.52 18.87
N ARG A 188 2.18 7.21 19.07
CA ARG A 188 3.45 6.48 19.21
C ARG A 188 4.26 6.44 17.92
N ALA A 189 5.50 5.96 17.99
CA ALA A 189 6.33 5.74 16.81
C ALA A 189 5.64 4.76 15.82
N VAL A 190 5.85 4.97 14.52
CA VAL A 190 5.63 3.88 13.56
C VAL A 190 6.91 3.05 13.55
N PRO A 191 6.84 1.75 13.84
CA PRO A 191 8.02 0.92 13.88
C PRO A 191 8.72 0.77 12.50
N PRO A 192 9.96 0.23 12.46
CA PRO A 192 10.61 -0.17 11.21
C PRO A 192 9.71 -1.07 10.36
N HIS A 193 9.47 -0.70 9.11
CA HIS A 193 8.68 -1.50 8.18
C HIS A 193 9.10 -1.19 6.74
N VAL A 194 8.55 -1.95 5.81
CA VAL A 194 8.58 -1.69 4.37
C VAL A 194 7.14 -1.71 3.87
N HIS A 195 6.88 -1.15 2.70
CA HIS A 195 5.53 -1.19 2.15
C HIS A 195 5.17 -2.58 1.59
N PRO A 196 3.86 -2.91 1.51
CA PRO A 196 3.40 -4.11 0.86
C PRO A 196 3.69 -4.14 -0.64
N ILE A 197 3.48 -5.31 -1.23
CA ILE A 197 3.59 -5.56 -2.67
C ILE A 197 2.43 -4.93 -3.44
N PHE A 198 2.72 -4.06 -4.42
CA PHE A 198 1.72 -3.54 -5.36
C PHE A 198 1.83 -4.06 -6.80
N THR A 199 2.90 -4.80 -7.15
CA THR A 199 3.09 -5.32 -8.52
C THR A 199 3.58 -6.77 -8.51
N LEU A 200 3.30 -7.52 -9.58
CA LEU A 200 3.81 -8.90 -9.72
C LEU A 200 5.32 -8.98 -9.89
N ASP A 201 5.91 -8.01 -10.59
CA ASP A 201 7.35 -7.96 -10.85
C ASP A 201 8.07 -7.20 -9.73
N GLN A 202 8.50 -7.96 -8.72
CA GLN A 202 9.27 -7.47 -7.57
C GLN A 202 10.68 -6.96 -7.93
N SER A 203 11.15 -7.14 -9.18
CA SER A 203 12.41 -6.51 -9.61
C SER A 203 12.23 -5.10 -10.12
N ALA A 204 11.03 -4.73 -10.52
CA ALA A 204 10.80 -3.41 -11.03
C ALA A 204 10.76 -2.44 -9.84
N PRO A 205 11.55 -1.35 -9.88
CA PRO A 205 11.53 -0.39 -8.78
C PRO A 205 10.16 0.28 -8.73
N THR A 206 9.59 0.37 -7.53
CA THR A 206 8.43 1.20 -7.22
C THR A 206 8.89 2.38 -6.37
N VAL A 207 8.17 3.50 -6.46
CA VAL A 207 8.53 4.74 -5.76
C VAL A 207 7.34 5.19 -4.96
N PHE A 208 7.56 5.45 -3.68
CA PHE A 208 6.61 6.17 -2.86
C PHE A 208 7.06 7.60 -2.65
N CYS A 209 6.16 8.54 -2.86
CA CYS A 209 6.40 9.95 -2.61
C CYS A 209 5.68 10.37 -1.33
N TRP A 210 6.42 10.97 -0.41
CA TRP A 210 5.91 11.52 0.83
C TRP A 210 6.27 13.01 0.90
N CYS A 211 5.28 13.90 0.76
CA CYS A 211 5.47 15.35 0.73
C CYS A 211 5.04 15.99 2.04
N ALA A 212 5.97 16.65 2.71
CA ALA A 212 5.75 17.34 3.98
C ALA A 212 4.86 18.58 3.78
N LEU A 213 3.82 18.72 4.61
CA LEU A 213 2.99 19.94 4.66
C LEU A 213 3.35 20.88 5.82
N GLU A 214 4.38 20.52 6.57
CA GLU A 214 4.98 21.31 7.65
C GLU A 214 6.44 20.86 7.83
N ASP A 215 7.25 21.64 8.55
CA ASP A 215 8.62 21.26 8.89
C ASP A 215 8.65 19.98 9.74
N MET A 216 9.45 19.00 9.31
CA MET A 216 9.65 17.75 10.07
C MET A 216 10.66 17.93 11.18
N ARG A 217 10.30 17.45 12.37
CA ARG A 217 11.06 17.55 13.62
C ARG A 217 10.88 16.27 14.43
N ASP A 218 11.76 16.06 15.41
CA ASP A 218 11.69 14.87 16.25
C ASP A 218 10.35 14.80 16.99
N GLU A 219 9.86 15.94 17.48
CA GLU A 219 8.64 16.03 18.28
C GLU A 219 7.34 15.79 17.51
N ASN A 220 7.31 16.00 16.18
CA ASN A 220 6.11 15.84 15.34
C ASN A 220 6.13 14.56 14.48
N GLY A 221 7.00 13.62 14.82
CA GLY A 221 7.07 12.31 14.20
C GLY A 221 7.74 12.33 12.82
N VAL A 222 8.94 12.91 12.75
CA VAL A 222 9.85 12.83 11.60
C VAL A 222 10.03 11.38 11.13
N MET A 223 10.08 11.18 9.81
CA MET A 223 10.39 9.87 9.24
C MET A 223 11.85 9.50 9.48
N GLN A 224 12.10 8.21 9.65
CA GLN A 224 13.43 7.66 9.70
C GLN A 224 13.59 6.61 8.61
N VAL A 225 14.81 6.44 8.11
CA VAL A 225 15.15 5.45 7.08
C VAL A 225 16.40 4.67 7.49
N LEU A 226 16.56 3.47 6.96
CA LEU A 226 17.83 2.77 6.96
C LEU A 226 18.41 2.80 5.53
N PRO A 227 19.31 3.74 5.21
CA PRO A 227 19.79 3.94 3.84
C PRO A 227 20.39 2.66 3.25
N GLY A 228 20.07 2.37 1.99
CA GLY A 228 20.59 1.20 1.25
C GLY A 228 19.85 -0.12 1.51
N SER A 229 18.91 -0.16 2.46
CA SER A 229 18.18 -1.40 2.82
C SER A 229 17.24 -1.93 1.73
N HIS A 230 16.85 -1.09 0.76
CA HIS A 230 16.04 -1.47 -0.41
C HIS A 230 16.73 -2.47 -1.36
N LYS A 231 18.03 -2.73 -1.15
CA LYS A 231 18.86 -3.60 -1.99
C LYS A 231 18.97 -5.03 -1.48
N LEU A 232 18.51 -5.33 -0.26
CA LEU A 232 18.98 -6.48 0.49
C LEU A 232 18.22 -7.78 0.19
N PHE A 233 16.88 -7.70 0.16
CA PHE A 233 16.00 -8.84 -0.07
C PHE A 233 14.86 -8.48 -1.03
N PRO A 234 14.50 -9.38 -1.97
CA PRO A 234 13.35 -9.16 -2.86
C PRO A 234 12.01 -9.43 -2.15
N ILE A 235 12.03 -9.56 -0.81
CA ILE A 235 10.89 -9.98 -0.01
C ILE A 235 10.25 -8.73 0.55
N MET A 236 9.14 -8.31 -0.07
CA MET A 236 8.22 -7.38 0.56
C MET A 236 7.15 -8.19 1.32
N PRO A 237 6.82 -7.79 2.56
CA PRO A 237 5.82 -8.47 3.35
C PRO A 237 4.45 -8.33 2.67
N MET A 238 3.68 -9.40 2.75
CA MET A 238 2.26 -9.39 2.41
C MET A 238 1.48 -8.99 3.66
N TYR A 239 0.21 -8.61 3.49
CA TYR A 239 -0.64 -8.34 4.64
C TYR A 239 -0.63 -9.52 5.62
N GLY A 240 -0.48 -9.20 6.91
CA GLY A 240 -0.44 -10.16 8.01
C GLY A 240 0.91 -10.85 8.22
N GLN A 241 1.92 -10.59 7.38
CA GLN A 241 3.27 -11.14 7.56
C GLN A 241 4.10 -10.30 8.52
N GLU A 242 5.00 -10.97 9.24
CA GLU A 242 6.02 -10.25 10.00
C GLU A 242 7.02 -9.60 9.02
N PRO A 243 7.72 -8.53 9.41
CA PRO A 243 8.82 -8.03 8.61
C PRO A 243 9.93 -9.07 8.54
N TYR A 244 10.51 -9.31 7.34
CA TYR A 244 11.54 -10.34 7.15
C TYR A 244 12.77 -10.11 8.03
N PHE A 245 12.99 -8.88 8.48
CA PHE A 245 14.08 -8.45 9.35
C PHE A 245 13.69 -8.41 10.83
N LEU A 246 12.57 -9.01 11.25
CA LEU A 246 12.10 -8.97 12.64
C LEU A 246 13.20 -9.39 13.65
N ARG A 247 14.03 -10.36 13.29
CA ARG A 247 15.14 -10.83 14.16
C ARG A 247 16.23 -9.77 14.38
N ALA A 248 16.36 -8.77 13.49
CA ALA A 248 17.33 -7.68 13.56
C ALA A 248 16.68 -6.34 13.99
N TRP A 249 15.41 -6.38 14.41
CA TRP A 249 14.57 -5.20 14.58
C TRP A 249 15.14 -4.14 15.52
N ASP A 250 15.56 -4.52 16.72
CA ASP A 250 16.07 -3.58 17.72
C ASP A 250 17.36 -2.90 17.25
N GLU A 251 18.22 -3.65 16.57
CA GLU A 251 19.46 -3.14 16.00
C GLU A 251 19.18 -2.17 14.84
N ILE A 252 18.19 -2.50 14.00
CA ILE A 252 17.72 -1.63 12.92
C ILE A 252 17.18 -0.33 13.52
N ALA A 253 16.25 -0.41 14.48
CA ALA A 253 15.63 0.73 15.12
C ALA A 253 16.68 1.68 15.74
N GLY A 254 17.75 1.13 16.34
CA GLY A 254 18.86 1.90 16.90
C GLY A 254 19.79 2.56 15.88
N ARG A 255 19.68 2.24 14.59
CA ARG A 255 20.55 2.73 13.51
C ARG A 255 19.82 3.50 12.41
N MET A 256 18.51 3.72 12.53
CA MET A 256 17.76 4.49 11.54
C MET A 256 18.06 5.98 11.63
N GLU A 257 18.14 6.64 10.49
CA GLU A 257 18.49 8.05 10.36
C GLU A 257 17.23 8.90 10.12
N PRO A 258 17.01 9.99 10.87
CA PRO A 258 15.90 10.90 10.62
C PRO A 258 16.10 11.67 9.30
N VAL A 259 15.03 11.83 8.54
CA VAL A 259 15.01 12.64 7.31
C VAL A 259 14.24 13.94 7.57
N TYR A 260 14.99 14.99 7.90
CA TYR A 260 14.40 16.32 8.12
C TYR A 260 14.03 16.98 6.79
N LEU A 261 12.74 17.20 6.62
CA LEU A 261 12.14 17.88 5.47
C LEU A 261 11.61 19.25 5.89
N LYS A 262 11.78 20.25 5.03
CA LYS A 262 11.03 21.50 5.11
C LYS A 262 9.64 21.35 4.51
N ALA A 263 8.69 22.18 4.93
CA ALA A 263 7.38 22.22 4.30
C ALA A 263 7.52 22.40 2.76
N GLY A 264 6.84 21.54 2.00
CA GLY A 264 6.93 21.49 0.53
C GLY A 264 8.07 20.65 -0.04
N GLU A 265 8.97 20.14 0.81
CA GLU A 265 9.90 19.07 0.43
C GLU A 265 9.25 17.70 0.55
N ALA A 266 9.68 16.80 -0.33
CA ALA A 266 9.24 15.43 -0.37
C ALA A 266 10.43 14.47 -0.36
N MET A 267 10.22 13.34 0.32
CA MET A 267 11.08 12.16 0.20
C MET A 267 10.44 11.22 -0.81
N LEU A 268 11.17 10.92 -1.89
CA LEU A 268 10.82 9.87 -2.85
C LEU A 268 11.70 8.67 -2.54
N PHE A 269 11.11 7.53 -2.19
CA PHE A 269 11.85 6.36 -1.76
C PHE A 269 11.33 5.06 -2.37
N ASP A 270 12.21 4.07 -2.47
CA ASP A 270 11.88 2.72 -2.89
C ASP A 270 10.99 2.06 -1.84
N GLU A 271 9.90 1.41 -2.24
CA GLU A 271 8.94 0.82 -1.30
C GLU A 271 9.52 -0.30 -0.43
N SER A 272 10.64 -0.88 -0.86
CA SER A 272 11.41 -1.86 -0.08
C SER A 272 12.43 -1.22 0.88
N LEU A 273 12.57 0.11 0.89
CA LEU A 273 13.40 0.82 1.86
C LEU A 273 12.79 0.67 3.25
N ILE A 274 13.60 0.19 4.21
CA ILE A 274 13.17 0.12 5.60
C ILE A 274 13.04 1.53 6.16
N HIS A 275 11.84 1.86 6.61
CA HIS A 275 11.50 3.18 7.12
C HIS A 275 10.59 3.10 8.36
N ALA A 276 10.55 4.19 9.11
CA ALA A 276 9.85 4.33 10.38
C ALA A 276 9.42 5.79 10.59
N SER A 277 8.76 6.08 11.71
CA SER A 277 8.62 7.46 12.18
C SER A 277 8.71 7.56 13.68
N MET A 278 9.26 8.67 14.15
CA MET A 278 9.26 9.05 15.56
C MET A 278 7.83 9.25 16.09
N PRO A 279 7.61 9.22 17.42
CA PRO A 279 6.32 9.58 18.00
C PRO A 279 5.95 11.03 17.68
N ASN A 280 4.66 11.32 17.58
CA ASN A 280 4.17 12.71 17.54
C ASN A 280 3.75 13.13 18.93
N SER A 281 4.67 13.76 19.65
CA SER A 281 4.45 14.29 21.00
C SER A 281 3.74 15.65 21.01
N THR A 282 3.45 16.22 19.84
CA THR A 282 2.75 17.50 19.75
C THR A 282 1.24 17.35 19.98
N GLY A 283 0.59 18.47 20.29
CA GLY A 283 -0.87 18.55 20.44
C GLY A 283 -1.64 18.67 19.12
N ARG A 284 -1.03 18.42 17.95
CA ARG A 284 -1.68 18.53 16.65
C ARG A 284 -1.35 17.35 15.74
N HIS A 285 -2.26 17.05 14.82
CA HIS A 285 -2.01 16.07 13.76
C HIS A 285 -0.96 16.61 12.79
N ARG A 286 0.08 15.81 12.52
CA ARG A 286 1.05 16.07 11.46
C ARG A 286 0.56 15.45 10.16
N LEU A 287 0.54 16.24 9.09
CA LEU A 287 0.03 15.80 7.78
C LEU A 287 1.12 15.74 6.72
N ALA A 288 0.94 14.80 5.79
CA ALA A 288 1.70 14.75 4.55
C ALA A 288 0.80 14.28 3.40
N LEU A 289 1.10 14.75 2.19
CA LEU A 289 0.54 14.17 0.98
C LEU A 289 1.38 12.96 0.60
N ALA A 290 0.75 11.89 0.13
CA ALA A 290 1.49 10.75 -0.37
C ALA A 290 0.87 10.12 -1.61
N THR A 291 1.70 9.49 -2.43
CA THR A 291 1.24 8.64 -3.54
C THR A 291 2.26 7.54 -3.83
N HIS A 292 1.75 6.40 -4.26
CA HIS A 292 2.53 5.28 -4.77
C HIS A 292 2.74 5.45 -6.27
N CYS A 293 3.91 5.09 -6.77
CA CYS A 293 4.24 5.11 -8.18
C CYS A 293 4.78 3.75 -8.61
N ILE A 294 4.22 3.21 -9.68
CA ILE A 294 4.65 1.96 -10.27
C ILE A 294 5.13 2.20 -11.71
N PRO A 295 5.98 1.32 -12.26
CA PRO A 295 6.33 1.36 -13.67
C PRO A 295 5.07 1.35 -14.54
N GLN A 296 5.04 2.21 -15.55
CA GLN A 296 3.89 2.37 -16.45
C GLN A 296 3.54 1.07 -17.21
N ALA A 297 4.50 0.17 -17.38
CA ALA A 297 4.33 -1.12 -18.04
C ALA A 297 3.71 -2.20 -17.14
N LEU A 298 3.53 -1.95 -15.85
CA LEU A 298 2.99 -2.89 -14.87
C LEU A 298 1.60 -2.49 -14.42
N GLU A 299 0.78 -3.49 -14.11
CA GLU A 299 -0.54 -3.30 -13.48
C GLU A 299 -0.46 -3.44 -11.95
N PRO A 300 -1.19 -2.61 -11.19
CA PRO A 300 -1.29 -2.79 -9.76
C PRO A 300 -2.08 -4.06 -9.45
N ILE A 301 -1.67 -4.73 -8.39
CA ILE A 301 -2.32 -5.93 -7.89
C ILE A 301 -2.82 -5.73 -6.46
N ALA A 302 -3.70 -6.63 -6.03
CA ALA A 302 -4.03 -6.86 -4.63
C ALA A 302 -3.94 -8.36 -4.32
N LEU A 303 -3.52 -8.67 -3.09
CA LEU A 303 -3.25 -10.02 -2.62
C LEU A 303 -4.20 -10.37 -1.47
N PHE A 304 -5.00 -11.42 -1.66
CA PHE A 304 -5.96 -11.87 -0.65
C PHE A 304 -5.56 -13.24 -0.10
N PRO A 305 -5.44 -13.38 1.23
CA PRO A 305 -5.01 -14.64 1.83
C PRO A 305 -6.05 -15.74 1.62
N GLU A 306 -5.58 -16.96 1.36
CA GLU A 306 -6.39 -18.16 1.22
C GLU A 306 -6.14 -19.13 2.38
N SER A 307 -7.15 -19.94 2.69
CA SER A 307 -7.08 -20.92 3.79
C SER A 307 -5.98 -21.99 3.65
N ASN A 308 -5.38 -22.13 2.48
CA ASN A 308 -4.33 -23.09 2.17
C ASN A 308 -2.91 -22.52 2.27
N GLY A 309 -2.75 -21.30 2.80
CA GLY A 309 -1.43 -20.64 2.93
C GLY A 309 -0.91 -20.03 1.62
N GLN A 310 -1.78 -19.89 0.61
CA GLN A 310 -1.49 -19.12 -0.60
C GLN A 310 -2.16 -17.75 -0.54
N TYR A 311 -1.81 -16.90 -1.50
CA TYR A 311 -2.55 -15.67 -1.76
C TYR A 311 -3.15 -15.73 -3.15
N ARG A 312 -4.42 -15.35 -3.27
CA ARG A 312 -5.06 -15.09 -4.54
C ARG A 312 -4.66 -13.70 -5.02
N VAL A 313 -4.26 -13.61 -6.27
CA VAL A 313 -3.83 -12.36 -6.91
C VAL A 313 -4.94 -11.80 -7.78
N TYR A 314 -5.27 -10.53 -7.54
CA TYR A 314 -6.17 -9.75 -8.38
C TYR A 314 -5.40 -8.63 -9.07
N GLU A 315 -5.67 -8.40 -10.34
CA GLU A 315 -5.32 -7.16 -11.03
C GLU A 315 -6.40 -6.11 -10.70
N THR A 316 -6.00 -4.99 -10.09
CA THR A 316 -6.95 -3.96 -9.65
C THR A 316 -7.17 -2.87 -10.69
N GLY A 317 -6.20 -2.69 -11.60
CA GLY A 317 -6.23 -1.61 -12.59
C GLY A 317 -6.40 -0.23 -11.93
N ALA A 318 -7.31 0.59 -12.47
CA ALA A 318 -7.62 1.92 -11.95
C ALA A 318 -8.34 1.90 -10.59
N ASP A 319 -8.93 0.78 -10.19
CA ASP A 319 -9.61 0.63 -8.90
C ASP A 319 -8.60 0.41 -7.75
N PHE A 320 -7.30 0.66 -7.95
CA PHE A 320 -6.29 0.48 -6.90
C PHE A 320 -6.59 1.31 -5.65
N GLY A 321 -6.34 0.69 -4.50
CA GLY A 321 -6.33 1.35 -3.21
C GLY A 321 -5.42 0.63 -2.21
N TYR A 322 -4.65 1.40 -1.45
CA TYR A 322 -3.74 0.82 -0.46
C TYR A 322 -4.48 0.09 0.67
N GLN A 323 -5.75 0.43 0.92
CA GLN A 323 -6.61 -0.27 1.88
C GLN A 323 -6.70 -1.78 1.63
N TYR A 324 -6.59 -2.24 0.37
CA TYR A 324 -6.56 -3.67 0.03
C TYR A 324 -5.29 -4.38 0.52
N HIS A 325 -4.26 -3.64 0.91
CA HIS A 325 -2.97 -4.16 1.35
C HIS A 325 -2.79 -4.08 2.87
N ILE A 326 -3.65 -3.31 3.54
CA ILE A 326 -3.64 -3.15 4.99
C ILE A 326 -4.86 -3.68 5.70
N ARG A 327 -5.95 -3.99 4.99
CA ARG A 327 -7.17 -4.59 5.56
C ARG A 327 -7.88 -5.54 4.56
N PRO A 328 -7.17 -6.45 3.86
CA PRO A 328 -7.80 -7.37 2.91
C PRO A 328 -8.78 -8.35 3.57
N ASP A 329 -8.71 -8.52 4.90
CA ASP A 329 -9.62 -9.31 5.70
C ASP A 329 -10.97 -8.63 5.95
N LEU A 330 -11.04 -7.31 5.78
CA LEU A 330 -12.24 -6.49 6.00
C LEU A 330 -12.90 -6.03 4.70
N ILE A 331 -12.34 -6.41 3.55
CA ILE A 331 -12.77 -5.93 2.24
C ILE A 331 -12.97 -7.15 1.33
N ASP A 332 -14.14 -7.21 0.68
CA ASP A 332 -14.36 -8.20 -0.37
C ASP A 332 -13.70 -7.73 -1.69
N PRO A 333 -12.99 -8.62 -2.42
CA PRO A 333 -12.49 -8.29 -3.75
C PRO A 333 -13.61 -7.84 -4.68
N SER A 334 -13.36 -6.77 -5.45
CA SER A 334 -14.34 -6.28 -6.43
C SER A 334 -14.63 -7.33 -7.50
N GLU A 335 -15.90 -7.50 -7.86
CA GLU A 335 -16.33 -8.37 -8.96
C GLU A 335 -15.76 -7.94 -10.32
N ARG A 336 -15.27 -6.71 -10.43
CA ARG A 336 -14.67 -6.15 -11.66
C ARG A 336 -13.21 -6.56 -11.84
N TRP A 337 -12.55 -7.04 -10.79
CA TRP A 337 -11.13 -7.36 -10.85
C TRP A 337 -10.86 -8.69 -11.53
N THR A 338 -9.77 -8.74 -12.28
CA THR A 338 -9.32 -9.95 -12.94
C THR A 338 -8.53 -10.80 -11.95
N THR A 339 -8.97 -12.04 -11.71
CA THR A 339 -8.14 -13.01 -10.97
C THR A 339 -7.01 -13.50 -11.86
N LEU A 340 -5.76 -13.25 -11.44
CA LEU A 340 -4.58 -13.69 -12.18
C LEU A 340 -4.14 -15.12 -11.79
N GLY A 341 -4.49 -15.56 -10.58
CA GLY A 341 -4.19 -16.89 -10.06
C GLY A 341 -3.77 -16.85 -8.59
N TYR A 342 -2.90 -17.79 -8.21
CA TYR A 342 -2.44 -18.00 -6.85
C TYR A 342 -0.92 -17.99 -6.76
N VAL A 343 -0.40 -17.38 -5.70
CA VAL A 343 1.02 -17.37 -5.37
C VAL A 343 1.23 -17.99 -3.99
N ASP A 344 2.35 -18.69 -3.82
CA ASP A 344 2.70 -19.24 -2.51
C ASP A 344 3.21 -18.12 -1.62
N ASP A 345 3.00 -18.25 -0.32
CA ASP A 345 3.72 -17.45 0.64
C ASP A 345 5.21 -17.83 0.60
N VAL A 346 6.04 -16.87 0.18
CA VAL A 346 7.51 -16.99 0.11
C VAL A 346 8.19 -16.15 1.19
N HIS A 347 7.43 -15.74 2.20
CA HIS A 347 7.96 -14.96 3.31
C HIS A 347 8.96 -15.79 4.14
N GLU A 348 10.18 -15.28 4.26
CA GLU A 348 11.24 -15.90 5.06
C GLU A 348 11.91 -14.85 5.94
N GLN A 349 12.13 -15.20 7.21
CA GLN A 349 12.92 -14.38 8.12
C GLN A 349 14.41 -14.47 7.78
N VAL A 350 15.05 -13.30 7.80
CA VAL A 350 16.49 -13.14 7.56
C VAL A 350 17.25 -13.25 8.87
N ASP A 351 18.42 -13.89 8.82
CA ASP A 351 19.35 -13.91 9.94
C ASP A 351 20.00 -12.53 10.16
N PRO A 352 20.08 -12.02 11.41
CA PRO A 352 20.63 -10.68 11.66
C PRO A 352 22.07 -10.48 11.15
N ASP A 353 22.94 -11.48 11.29
CA ASP A 353 24.32 -11.37 10.83
C ASP A 353 24.36 -11.26 9.30
N GLU A 354 23.53 -12.05 8.60
CA GLU A 354 23.40 -11.97 7.15
C GLU A 354 22.81 -10.63 6.69
N PHE A 355 21.81 -10.11 7.40
CA PHE A 355 21.21 -8.80 7.12
C PHE A 355 22.28 -7.70 7.14
N TRP A 356 23.04 -7.60 8.23
CA TRP A 356 24.07 -6.58 8.39
C TRP A 356 25.24 -6.76 7.43
N ARG A 357 25.69 -8.00 7.23
CA ARG A 357 26.75 -8.33 6.27
C ARG A 357 26.39 -7.83 4.86
N ARG A 358 25.16 -8.06 4.40
CA ARG A 358 24.70 -7.58 3.09
C ARG A 358 24.66 -6.06 3.00
N LEU A 359 24.13 -5.41 4.04
CA LEU A 359 23.98 -3.96 4.08
C LEU A 359 25.35 -3.26 4.05
N GLU A 360 26.29 -3.73 4.86
CA GLU A 360 27.66 -3.19 4.93
C GLU A 360 28.46 -3.44 3.64
N ALA A 361 28.25 -4.59 3.00
CA ALA A 361 28.87 -4.91 1.72
C ALA A 361 28.26 -4.13 0.53
N GLY A 362 27.12 -3.45 0.73
CA GLY A 362 26.35 -2.82 -0.33
C GLY A 362 25.88 -3.84 -1.38
N GLU A 363 25.61 -5.08 -0.96
CA GLU A 363 25.19 -6.15 -1.85
C GLU A 363 23.84 -5.82 -2.51
N HIS A 364 23.76 -6.08 -3.81
CA HIS A 364 22.54 -5.93 -4.59
C HIS A 364 21.92 -7.30 -4.82
N ILE A 365 20.61 -7.43 -4.55
CA ILE A 365 19.85 -8.62 -4.97
C ILE A 365 20.04 -8.85 -6.47
N THR A 366 20.56 -10.04 -6.81
CA THR A 366 20.65 -10.50 -8.20
C THR A 366 19.50 -11.42 -8.59
N LEU A 367 18.71 -11.88 -7.62
CA LEU A 367 17.62 -12.83 -7.81
C LEU A 367 16.26 -12.14 -7.61
N THR A 368 15.52 -12.02 -8.68
CA THR A 368 14.12 -11.62 -8.64
C THR A 368 13.28 -12.87 -8.39
N TYR A 369 12.40 -12.83 -7.39
CA TYR A 369 11.27 -13.75 -7.30
C TYR A 369 10.05 -13.04 -7.89
N PRO A 370 9.83 -13.08 -9.21
CA PRO A 370 8.56 -12.62 -9.73
C PRO A 370 7.48 -13.47 -9.09
N LEU A 371 6.44 -12.82 -8.59
CA LEU A 371 5.22 -13.51 -8.25
C LEU A 371 4.69 -14.09 -9.56
N VAL A 372 4.67 -15.41 -9.69
CA VAL A 372 4.13 -16.10 -10.88
C VAL A 372 2.82 -16.75 -10.47
N PRO A 373 1.67 -16.09 -10.74
CA PRO A 373 0.38 -16.67 -10.45
C PRO A 373 0.22 -17.99 -11.19
N ARG A 374 -0.17 -19.03 -10.46
CA ARG A 374 -0.52 -20.34 -11.00
C ARG A 374 -2.03 -20.50 -10.94
N ALA A 375 -2.60 -21.25 -11.89
CA ALA A 375 -3.96 -21.72 -11.74
C ALA A 375 -4.09 -22.50 -10.43
N GLN A 376 -5.25 -22.41 -9.77
CA GLN A 376 -5.47 -23.13 -8.51
C GLN A 376 -5.10 -24.61 -8.70
N PRO A 377 -4.22 -25.17 -7.85
CA PRO A 377 -4.06 -26.61 -7.87
C PRO A 377 -5.44 -27.23 -7.65
N ALA A 378 -5.83 -28.20 -8.49
CA ALA A 378 -7.07 -28.95 -8.28
C ALA A 378 -7.08 -29.41 -6.81
N ALA A 379 -8.13 -29.04 -6.07
CA ALA A 379 -8.26 -29.42 -4.68
C ALA A 379 -7.88 -30.91 -4.55
N PRO A 380 -7.04 -31.30 -3.58
CA PRO A 380 -6.65 -32.70 -3.44
C PRO A 380 -7.93 -33.52 -3.46
N ALA A 381 -8.02 -34.45 -4.41
CA ALA A 381 -9.22 -35.23 -4.62
C ALA A 381 -9.69 -35.71 -3.26
N ARG A 382 -10.88 -35.24 -2.83
CA ARG A 382 -11.46 -35.65 -1.55
C ARG A 382 -11.24 -37.15 -1.42
N PRO A 383 -10.66 -37.67 -0.32
CA PRO A 383 -10.38 -39.08 -0.20
C PRO A 383 -11.63 -39.84 -0.61
N SER A 384 -11.50 -40.61 -1.69
CA SER A 384 -12.60 -41.18 -2.45
C SER A 384 -13.58 -41.90 -1.51
N MET A 385 -14.82 -42.06 -1.99
CA MET A 385 -15.95 -42.71 -1.30
C MET A 385 -15.66 -44.09 -0.64
N LEU A 386 -14.44 -44.62 -0.77
CA LEU A 386 -13.91 -45.74 -0.02
C LEU A 386 -13.87 -45.51 1.51
N ARG A 387 -13.65 -44.29 2.01
CA ARG A 387 -13.69 -44.04 3.49
C ARG A 387 -15.10 -44.02 4.07
N SER A 388 -16.09 -43.57 3.30
CA SER A 388 -17.51 -43.65 3.69
C SER A 388 -18.04 -45.08 3.61
N ALA A 389 -17.60 -45.86 2.61
CA ALA A 389 -17.89 -47.29 2.53
C ALA A 389 -17.28 -48.08 3.71
N ALA A 390 -16.02 -47.80 4.08
CA ALA A 390 -15.36 -48.42 5.22
C ALA A 390 -16.07 -48.11 6.56
N ARG A 391 -16.57 -46.88 6.76
CA ARG A 391 -17.36 -46.51 7.94
C ARG A 391 -18.76 -47.13 7.96
N ALA A 392 -19.41 -47.28 6.81
CA ALA A 392 -20.70 -47.94 6.71
C ALA A 392 -20.61 -49.45 7.01
N ILE A 393 -19.55 -50.12 6.55
CA ILE A 393 -19.28 -51.53 6.84
C ILE A 393 -18.95 -51.72 8.33
N ALA A 394 -18.09 -50.87 8.91
CA ALA A 394 -17.75 -50.93 10.34
C ALA A 394 -18.93 -50.61 11.28
N LYS A 395 -19.94 -49.87 10.80
CA LYS A 395 -21.19 -49.61 11.53
C LYS A 395 -22.17 -50.79 11.45
N ARG A 396 -22.24 -51.49 10.32
CA ARG A 396 -23.04 -52.72 10.17
C ARG A 396 -22.50 -53.89 10.99
N ILE A 397 -21.19 -54.05 11.08
CA ILE A 397 -20.56 -55.12 11.88
C ILE A 397 -20.82 -54.92 13.38
N ARG A 398 -20.90 -53.67 13.85
CA ARG A 398 -21.21 -53.35 15.26
C ARG A 398 -22.68 -53.44 15.66
N GLN A 399 -23.60 -53.55 14.70
CA GLN A 399 -25.04 -53.66 14.96
C GLN A 399 -25.54 -55.11 14.95
N HIS A 400 -24.67 -56.07 14.63
CA HIS A 400 -24.96 -57.51 14.60
C HIS A 400 -24.03 -58.33 15.51
N ALA A 401 -23.31 -57.68 16.43
CA ALA A 401 -22.46 -58.31 17.44
C ALA A 401 -23.09 -58.18 18.84
#